data_AF-A0A4Q5X609-F1
#
_entry.id   AF-A0A4Q5X609-F1
#
_cell.length_a   1.000
_cell.length_b   1.000
_cell.length_c   1.000
_cell.angle_alpha   90.00
_cell.angle_beta   90.00
_cell.angle_gamma   90.00
#
_symmetry.space_group_name_H-M   'P 1'
#
loop_
_entity.id
_entity.type
_entity.pdbx_description
1 polymer ?
#
loop_
_entity_poly.entity_id
_entity_poly.type
_entity_poly.pdbx_seq_one_letter_code
_entity_poly.pdbx_strand_id
1 'polypeptide(L)'
;MDHGRDERGAAHVCVRHRVRTFGSHPFGYPVQERRGRRPRLIRGPGSCYAARWMSSAQRLVAELLDLTTGSRSVREYEAARLQCLERAVGFDALYVGAAEREDVPDPSVSGVDTRVVADCERHADRYWDDRRRLNAAAARAGGAVSDHEAFTADERDRMPFYHEVIARHGIHSIGLSVLKLHGATIGCAYFGRMGRGAPFGDELAQLLPALPILALGKRLYEMPIQVAGAELFAPPLTEREQDVLWHLTRGATNAHIARRLGTSPSTVKNQVSSILSKAGVENRTELVYLATRSSAQAPRARS
;
A
#
# COMPACT_ATOMS: atom_id res chain seq x y z
N MET A 1 23.98 -50.20 47.24
CA MET A 1 23.62 -51.50 46.63
C MET A 1 22.29 -51.30 45.95
N ASP A 2 22.03 -51.61 44.69
CA ASP A 2 22.83 -52.01 43.54
C ASP A 2 21.82 -51.88 42.37
N HIS A 3 21.98 -50.90 41.49
CA HIS A 3 22.18 -51.07 40.04
C HIS A 3 21.34 -52.15 39.33
N GLY A 4 20.66 -51.70 38.26
CA GLY A 4 20.05 -52.55 37.25
C GLY A 4 19.48 -51.73 36.09
N ARG A 5 20.36 -51.32 35.16
CA ARG A 5 20.00 -50.85 33.81
C ARG A 5 19.26 -51.98 33.05
N ASP A 6 18.31 -51.63 32.20
CA ASP A 6 18.32 -52.18 30.83
C ASP A 6 17.83 -51.14 29.82
N GLU A 7 18.66 -50.93 28.81
CA GLU A 7 18.53 -50.04 27.66
C GLU A 7 18.09 -50.88 26.46
N ARG A 8 16.84 -50.79 26.00
CA ARG A 8 16.41 -51.19 24.64
C ARG A 8 15.13 -50.44 24.33
N GLY A 9 14.88 -49.79 23.19
CA GLY A 9 15.60 -49.67 21.94
C GLY A 9 14.74 -48.76 21.05
N ALA A 10 15.41 -47.91 20.28
CA ALA A 10 14.82 -46.94 19.38
C ALA A 10 13.88 -47.57 18.34
N ALA A 11 12.79 -46.86 18.01
CA ALA A 11 12.09 -46.98 16.74
C ALA A 11 11.81 -45.59 16.17
N HIS A 12 12.87 -44.95 15.69
CA HIS A 12 12.76 -43.92 14.65
C HIS A 12 12.20 -44.58 13.39
N VAL A 13 10.94 -44.31 13.07
CA VAL A 13 10.38 -44.65 11.76
C VAL A 13 10.93 -43.63 10.75
N CYS A 14 12.09 -43.97 10.20
CA CYS A 14 12.71 -43.32 9.05
C CYS A 14 12.09 -43.93 7.78
N VAL A 15 11.05 -43.29 7.23
CA VAL A 15 10.62 -43.60 5.86
C VAL A 15 11.44 -42.72 4.91
N ARG A 16 12.60 -43.25 4.49
CA ARG A 16 13.29 -42.80 3.28
C ARG A 16 12.46 -43.21 2.07
N HIS A 17 11.84 -42.29 1.37
CA HIS A 17 11.50 -42.49 -0.05
C HIS A 17 11.92 -41.29 -0.91
N ARG A 18 12.92 -41.59 -1.75
CA ARG A 18 13.43 -40.93 -2.96
C ARG A 18 12.86 -39.55 -3.30
N VAL A 19 13.75 -38.56 -3.21
CA VAL A 19 13.67 -37.31 -3.96
C VAL A 19 13.66 -37.65 -5.46
N ARG A 20 12.51 -37.45 -6.11
CA ARG A 20 12.43 -37.20 -7.55
C ARG A 20 12.24 -35.71 -7.73
N THR A 21 13.28 -35.03 -8.18
CA THR A 21 13.20 -33.66 -8.69
C THR A 21 12.34 -33.66 -9.96
N PHE A 22 11.16 -33.06 -9.89
CA PHE A 22 10.41 -32.57 -11.03
C PHE A 22 9.92 -31.17 -10.69
N GLY A 23 10.39 -30.17 -11.44
CA GLY A 23 9.89 -28.81 -11.35
C GLY A 23 8.52 -28.68 -12.02
N SER A 24 7.59 -27.98 -11.38
CA SER A 24 6.36 -27.49 -12.02
C SER A 24 5.64 -26.45 -11.14
N HIS A 25 5.18 -25.38 -11.81
CA HIS A 25 4.54 -24.16 -11.32
C HIS A 25 3.26 -24.35 -10.46
N PRO A 26 2.90 -23.35 -9.61
CA PRO A 26 1.84 -23.46 -8.61
C PRO A 26 0.48 -22.88 -9.05
N PHE A 27 0.02 -23.15 -10.28
CA PHE A 27 -1.36 -22.83 -10.69
C PHE A 27 -1.92 -23.94 -11.58
N GLY A 28 -2.65 -24.87 -10.96
CA GLY A 28 -3.36 -25.93 -11.65
C GLY A 28 -4.67 -25.42 -12.23
N TYR A 29 -4.70 -25.21 -13.54
CA TYR A 29 -5.93 -25.18 -14.34
C TYR A 29 -5.88 -26.34 -15.35
N PRO A 30 -6.98 -27.06 -15.61
CA PRO A 30 -7.00 -28.09 -16.63
C PRO A 30 -7.03 -27.43 -18.02
N VAL A 31 -5.91 -27.48 -18.74
CA VAL A 31 -5.83 -27.12 -20.17
C VAL A 31 -6.10 -28.38 -20.99
N GLN A 32 -7.25 -28.44 -21.69
CA GLN A 32 -7.43 -29.42 -22.75
C GLN A 32 -6.61 -29.01 -23.98
N GLU A 33 -5.58 -29.79 -24.30
CA GLU A 33 -4.81 -29.66 -25.53
C GLU A 33 -5.64 -30.07 -26.76
N ARG A 34 -6.06 -29.11 -27.59
CA ARG A 34 -6.31 -29.37 -29.01
C ARG A 34 -5.03 -29.09 -29.79
N ARG A 35 -4.46 -30.14 -30.39
CA ARG A 35 -3.30 -30.12 -31.28
C ARG A 35 -3.55 -29.20 -32.49
N GLY A 36 -2.58 -28.32 -32.78
CA GLY A 36 -2.37 -27.80 -34.14
C GLY A 36 -1.92 -26.35 -34.26
N ARG A 37 -0.66 -26.17 -34.69
CA ARG A 37 0.00 -24.95 -35.20
C ARG A 37 0.56 -23.96 -34.17
N ARG A 38 1.90 -23.83 -34.17
CA ARG A 38 2.64 -22.70 -33.58
C ARG A 38 2.48 -21.46 -34.45
N PRO A 39 2.49 -20.26 -33.84
CA PRO A 39 3.28 -19.16 -34.39
C PRO A 39 4.25 -18.59 -33.34
N ARG A 40 5.53 -18.53 -33.73
CA ARG A 40 6.48 -17.48 -33.32
C ARG A 40 6.05 -16.19 -34.08
N LEU A 41 6.21 -14.93 -33.64
CA LEU A 41 7.27 -14.25 -32.86
C LEU A 41 6.85 -12.74 -32.67
N ILE A 42 7.51 -12.05 -31.72
CA ILE A 42 7.86 -10.59 -31.59
C ILE A 42 6.90 -9.57 -30.91
N ARG A 43 7.54 -8.79 -30.01
CA ARG A 43 7.12 -7.68 -29.11
C ARG A 43 6.78 -6.35 -29.81
N GLY A 44 5.93 -5.54 -29.16
CA GLY A 44 5.79 -4.07 -29.31
C GLY A 44 4.67 -3.49 -28.41
N PRO A 45 4.79 -2.27 -27.84
CA PRO A 45 3.97 -1.82 -26.71
C PRO A 45 2.67 -1.14 -27.14
N GLY A 46 1.62 -1.31 -26.34
CA GLY A 46 0.38 -0.54 -26.44
C GLY A 46 -0.83 -1.37 -26.86
N SER A 47 -1.87 -1.27 -26.05
CA SER A 47 -3.18 -1.89 -26.21
C SER A 47 -3.26 -3.37 -25.84
N CYS A 48 -3.60 -3.59 -24.57
CA CYS A 48 -3.97 -4.88 -24.02
C CYS A 48 -5.13 -5.51 -24.82
N TYR A 49 -4.82 -6.46 -25.72
CA TYR A 49 -5.78 -7.39 -26.32
C TYR A 49 -6.59 -8.20 -25.28
N ALA A 50 -6.25 -8.10 -23.98
CA ALA A 50 -6.88 -8.82 -22.87
C ALA A 50 -8.22 -8.23 -22.40
N ALA A 51 -8.54 -6.96 -22.70
CA ALA A 51 -9.68 -6.26 -22.08
C ALA A 51 -11.06 -6.92 -22.37
N ARG A 52 -11.19 -7.66 -23.48
CA ARG A 52 -12.46 -8.28 -23.90
C ARG A 52 -12.83 -9.55 -23.13
N TRP A 53 -11.90 -10.16 -22.40
CA TRP A 53 -12.09 -11.45 -21.71
C TRP A 53 -11.86 -11.39 -20.19
N MET A 54 -11.63 -10.20 -19.65
CA MET A 54 -11.40 -10.00 -18.22
C MET A 54 -12.73 -9.94 -17.47
N SER A 55 -12.79 -10.63 -16.33
CA SER A 55 -13.82 -10.42 -15.31
C SER A 55 -13.80 -8.97 -14.81
N SER A 56 -14.90 -8.51 -14.23
CA SER A 56 -14.97 -7.16 -13.65
C SER A 56 -13.91 -6.91 -12.58
N ALA A 57 -13.62 -7.92 -11.74
CA ALA A 57 -12.54 -7.86 -10.75
C ALA A 57 -11.15 -7.71 -11.39
N GLN A 58 -10.88 -8.43 -12.49
CA GLN A 58 -9.61 -8.30 -13.21
C GLN A 58 -9.44 -6.92 -13.85
N ARG A 59 -10.51 -6.34 -14.40
CA ARG A 59 -10.48 -4.97 -14.95
C ARG A 59 -10.18 -3.96 -13.86
N LEU A 60 -10.86 -4.05 -12.71
CA LEU A 60 -10.64 -3.18 -11.56
C LEU A 60 -9.18 -3.24 -11.09
N VAL A 61 -8.63 -4.43 -10.95
CA VAL A 61 -7.22 -4.63 -10.57
C VAL A 61 -6.27 -3.96 -11.57
N ALA A 62 -6.47 -4.18 -12.87
CA ALA A 62 -5.62 -3.60 -13.90
C ALA A 62 -5.67 -2.06 -13.89
N GLU A 63 -6.86 -1.49 -13.80
CA GLU A 63 -7.05 -0.04 -13.75
C GLU A 63 -6.39 0.57 -12.51
N LEU A 64 -6.57 -0.03 -11.32
CA LEU A 64 -5.93 0.46 -10.10
C LEU A 64 -4.40 0.35 -10.13
N LEU A 65 -3.84 -0.67 -10.80
CA LEU A 65 -2.39 -0.78 -11.01
C LEU A 65 -1.87 0.33 -11.91
N ASP A 66 -2.57 0.61 -13.01
CA ASP A 66 -2.22 1.69 -13.95
C ASP A 66 -2.28 3.06 -13.23
N LEU A 67 -3.31 3.29 -12.41
CA LEU A 67 -3.41 4.50 -11.58
C LEU A 67 -2.27 4.60 -10.56
N THR A 68 -1.97 3.50 -9.86
CA THR A 68 -0.92 3.47 -8.83
C THR A 68 0.45 3.82 -9.41
N THR A 69 0.74 3.45 -10.66
CA THR A 69 2.04 3.67 -11.31
C THR A 69 2.09 4.89 -12.22
N GLY A 70 0.94 5.38 -12.69
CA GLY A 70 0.86 6.44 -13.72
C GLY A 70 0.46 7.83 -13.22
N SER A 71 -0.10 7.97 -12.01
CA SER A 71 -0.51 9.28 -11.49
C SER A 71 0.69 10.16 -11.12
N ARG A 72 0.59 11.47 -11.34
CA ARG A 72 1.69 12.42 -11.15
C ARG A 72 1.72 13.05 -9.76
N SER A 73 0.66 12.85 -8.98
CA SER A 73 0.52 13.37 -7.63
C SER A 73 -0.44 12.54 -6.79
N VAL A 74 -0.33 12.64 -5.47
CA VAL A 74 -1.24 12.00 -4.51
C VAL A 74 -2.70 12.41 -4.78
N ARG A 75 -2.94 13.68 -5.09
CA ARG A 75 -4.28 14.21 -5.36
C ARG A 75 -4.91 13.62 -6.62
N GLU A 76 -4.12 13.46 -7.69
CA GLU A 76 -4.57 12.85 -8.93
C GLU A 76 -4.88 11.37 -8.73
N TYR A 77 -3.99 10.65 -8.06
CA TYR A 77 -4.19 9.25 -7.70
C TYR A 77 -5.48 9.07 -6.89
N GLU A 78 -5.68 9.86 -5.83
CA GLU A 78 -6.85 9.78 -4.97
C GLU A 78 -8.16 10.03 -5.74
N ALA A 79 -8.20 11.08 -6.57
CA ALA A 79 -9.37 11.40 -7.37
C ALA A 79 -9.71 10.30 -8.39
N ALA A 80 -8.71 9.76 -9.10
CA ALA A 80 -8.93 8.73 -10.10
C ALA A 80 -9.28 7.36 -9.48
N ARG A 81 -8.63 7.02 -8.36
CA ARG A 81 -8.91 5.82 -7.56
C ARG A 81 -10.37 5.79 -7.13
N LEU A 82 -10.90 6.91 -6.68
CA LEU A 82 -12.31 7.01 -6.28
C LEU A 82 -13.26 6.76 -7.43
N GLN A 83 -13.08 7.44 -8.56
CA GLN A 83 -13.94 7.25 -9.72
C GLN A 83 -13.91 5.79 -10.18
N CYS A 84 -12.74 5.14 -10.11
CA CYS A 84 -12.59 3.73 -10.41
C CYS A 84 -13.42 2.85 -9.44
N LEU A 85 -13.32 3.10 -8.13
CA LEU A 85 -14.06 2.35 -7.11
C LEU A 85 -15.58 2.60 -7.19
N GLU A 86 -16.00 3.85 -7.39
CA GLU A 86 -17.41 4.26 -7.50
C GLU A 86 -18.07 3.53 -8.68
N ARG A 87 -17.41 3.49 -9.84
CA ARG A 87 -17.89 2.73 -11.01
C ARG A 87 -18.00 1.23 -10.75
N ALA A 88 -17.10 0.66 -9.95
CA ALA A 88 -17.06 -0.78 -9.72
C ALA A 88 -18.11 -1.24 -8.68
N VAL A 89 -18.41 -0.40 -7.69
CA VAL A 89 -19.15 -0.82 -6.48
C VAL A 89 -20.47 -0.04 -6.31
N GLY A 90 -20.54 1.20 -6.81
CA GLY A 90 -21.71 2.08 -6.65
C GLY A 90 -21.96 2.41 -5.17
N PHE A 91 -21.12 3.26 -4.59
CA PHE A 91 -21.25 3.73 -3.20
C PHE A 91 -21.39 5.26 -3.16
N ASP A 92 -22.00 5.72 -2.09
CA ASP A 92 -22.16 7.14 -1.74
C ASP A 92 -21.37 7.53 -0.50
N ALA A 93 -20.64 6.61 0.15
CA ALA A 93 -19.66 6.97 1.18
C ALA A 93 -18.54 5.93 1.20
N LEU A 94 -17.29 6.35 1.41
CA LEU A 94 -16.14 5.45 1.55
C LEU A 94 -15.33 5.82 2.79
N TYR A 95 -15.06 4.83 3.63
CA TYR A 95 -14.12 4.91 4.73
C TYR A 95 -13.13 3.75 4.65
N VAL A 96 -11.84 4.05 4.59
CA VAL A 96 -10.77 3.03 4.62
C VAL A 96 -9.94 3.23 5.88
N GLY A 97 -9.77 2.18 6.68
CA GLY A 97 -9.07 2.28 7.95
C GLY A 97 -8.65 0.93 8.53
N ALA A 98 -8.21 0.98 9.79
CA ALA A 98 -7.81 -0.18 10.58
C ALA A 98 -8.93 -1.21 10.74
N ALA A 99 -8.57 -2.48 10.77
CA ALA A 99 -9.46 -3.52 11.26
C ALA A 99 -9.44 -3.66 12.80
N GLU A 100 -8.34 -3.25 13.45
CA GLU A 100 -8.10 -3.34 14.90
C GLU A 100 -7.70 -1.99 15.51
N ARG A 101 -7.88 -1.83 16.83
CA ARG A 101 -7.77 -0.52 17.51
C ARG A 101 -6.33 -0.02 17.65
N GLU A 102 -5.36 -0.94 17.66
CA GLU A 102 -3.94 -0.61 17.90
C GLU A 102 -3.20 -0.16 16.63
N ASP A 103 -3.74 -0.47 15.46
CA ASP A 103 -3.17 -0.11 14.16
C ASP A 103 -4.08 0.88 13.45
N VAL A 104 -4.20 2.13 13.91
CA VAL A 104 -5.00 3.14 13.19
C VAL A 104 -4.13 3.80 12.10
N PRO A 105 -4.08 3.32 10.85
CA PRO A 105 -3.62 4.19 9.77
C PRO A 105 -4.59 5.37 9.69
N ASP A 106 -4.06 6.55 9.41
CA ASP A 106 -4.88 7.71 9.07
C ASP A 106 -5.94 7.27 8.04
N PRO A 107 -7.23 7.44 8.34
CA PRO A 107 -8.26 6.97 7.43
C PRO A 107 -8.11 7.70 6.10
N SER A 108 -8.07 6.94 5.00
CA SER A 108 -8.21 7.56 3.68
C SER A 108 -9.68 7.80 3.45
N VAL A 109 -10.10 9.03 3.72
CA VAL A 109 -11.40 9.54 3.29
C VAL A 109 -11.23 10.13 1.92
N SER A 110 -12.01 9.64 0.97
CA SER A 110 -11.87 10.07 -0.40
C SER A 110 -13.29 10.01 -1.00
N GLY A 111 -13.75 11.12 -1.59
CA GLY A 111 -14.86 11.12 -2.53
C GLY A 111 -16.27 11.44 -2.01
N VAL A 112 -16.53 11.46 -0.70
CA VAL A 112 -17.88 11.79 -0.20
C VAL A 112 -17.88 12.45 1.19
N ASP A 113 -19.06 12.93 1.61
CA ASP A 113 -19.34 13.79 2.77
C ASP A 113 -18.50 13.41 4.00
N THR A 114 -17.45 14.21 4.25
CA THR A 114 -16.51 14.02 5.35
C THR A 114 -17.20 14.09 6.72
N ARG A 115 -18.45 14.55 6.79
CA ARG A 115 -19.25 14.58 8.02
C ARG A 115 -19.58 13.18 8.53
N VAL A 116 -19.86 12.21 7.65
CA VAL A 116 -20.15 10.83 8.08
C VAL A 116 -18.92 10.24 8.77
N VAL A 117 -17.75 10.41 8.16
CA VAL A 117 -16.49 9.92 8.73
C VAL A 117 -16.15 10.67 10.02
N ALA A 118 -16.28 12.00 10.04
CA ALA A 118 -16.04 12.79 11.23
C ALA A 118 -16.95 12.38 12.40
N ASP A 119 -18.20 12.01 12.13
CA ASP A 119 -19.13 11.52 13.16
C ASP A 119 -18.80 10.09 13.61
N CYS A 120 -18.34 9.21 12.69
CA CYS A 120 -17.79 7.90 13.05
C CYS A 120 -16.57 8.03 13.99
N GLU A 121 -15.73 9.04 13.78
CA GLU A 121 -14.49 9.27 14.55
C GLU A 121 -14.75 9.94 15.90
N ARG A 122 -15.67 10.91 15.96
CA ARG A 122 -15.97 11.71 17.17
C ARG A 122 -16.29 10.85 18.39
N HIS A 123 -16.94 9.71 18.18
CA HIS A 123 -17.27 8.75 19.23
C HIS A 123 -16.88 7.32 18.84
N ALA A 124 -15.72 7.15 18.21
CA ALA A 124 -15.24 5.85 17.71
C ALA A 124 -15.33 4.72 18.77
N ASP A 125 -15.04 5.04 20.04
CA ASP A 125 -15.12 4.09 21.15
C ASP A 125 -16.53 3.55 21.39
N ARG A 126 -17.57 4.37 21.18
CA ARG A 126 -18.98 3.99 21.35
C ARG A 126 -19.44 3.01 20.27
N TYR A 127 -18.92 3.17 19.05
CA TYR A 127 -19.33 2.40 17.87
C TYR A 127 -18.41 1.21 17.57
N TRP A 128 -17.35 1.05 18.36
CA TRP A 128 -16.30 0.07 18.11
C TRP A 128 -16.83 -1.36 18.07
N ASP A 129 -17.67 -1.75 19.04
CA ASP A 129 -18.17 -3.11 19.14
C ASP A 129 -19.08 -3.48 17.95
N ASP A 130 -19.93 -2.56 17.50
CA ASP A 130 -20.79 -2.74 16.32
C ASP A 130 -19.94 -2.95 15.06
N ARG A 131 -18.93 -2.10 14.87
CA ARG A 131 -17.97 -2.21 13.75
C ARG A 131 -17.17 -3.50 13.81
N ARG A 132 -16.74 -3.93 15.00
CA ARG A 132 -16.05 -5.21 15.21
C ARG A 132 -16.93 -6.40 14.84
N ARG A 133 -18.23 -6.37 15.14
CA ARG A 133 -19.18 -7.41 14.72
C ARG A 133 -19.26 -7.50 13.20
N LEU A 134 -19.33 -6.37 12.49
CA LEU A 134 -19.37 -6.34 11.03
C LEU A 134 -18.04 -6.80 10.42
N ASN A 135 -16.89 -6.35 10.95
CA ASN A 135 -15.55 -6.83 10.57
C ASN A 135 -15.43 -8.35 10.70
N ALA A 136 -15.91 -8.91 11.81
CA ALA A 136 -15.90 -10.35 12.04
C ALA A 136 -16.83 -11.10 11.07
N ALA A 137 -17.98 -10.52 10.70
CA ALA A 137 -18.87 -11.08 9.69
C ALA A 137 -18.19 -11.13 8.31
N ALA A 138 -17.56 -10.03 7.86
CA ALA A 138 -16.80 -10.00 6.62
C ALA A 138 -15.65 -11.01 6.62
N ALA A 139 -14.93 -11.14 7.74
CA ALA A 139 -13.86 -12.12 7.87
C ALA A 139 -14.38 -13.56 7.71
N ARG A 140 -15.57 -13.89 8.24
CA ARG A 140 -16.20 -15.21 8.07
C ARG A 140 -16.72 -15.44 6.66
N ALA A 141 -17.23 -14.39 6.00
CA ALA A 141 -17.79 -14.43 4.65
C ALA A 141 -16.74 -14.43 3.52
N GLY A 142 -15.48 -14.76 3.83
CA GLY A 142 -14.42 -14.82 2.81
C GLY A 142 -13.77 -13.47 2.48
N GLY A 143 -14.18 -12.38 3.13
CA GLY A 143 -13.51 -11.08 3.07
C GLY A 143 -14.40 -9.90 2.75
N ALA A 144 -15.64 -10.10 2.32
CA ALA A 144 -16.60 -9.03 2.08
C ALA A 144 -17.99 -9.43 2.57
N VAL A 145 -18.79 -8.46 3.01
CA VAL A 145 -20.17 -8.70 3.45
C VAL A 145 -21.00 -7.42 3.36
N SER A 146 -22.28 -7.58 3.08
CA SER A 146 -23.29 -6.53 3.29
C SER A 146 -23.81 -6.57 4.73
N ASP A 147 -24.09 -5.42 5.32
CA ASP A 147 -24.76 -5.34 6.63
C ASP A 147 -26.16 -5.99 6.63
N HIS A 148 -26.82 -6.03 5.47
CA HIS A 148 -28.09 -6.73 5.26
C HIS A 148 -27.96 -8.26 5.28
N GLU A 149 -26.76 -8.78 4.99
CA GLU A 149 -26.44 -10.21 5.09
C GLU A 149 -25.91 -10.55 6.48
N ALA A 150 -25.16 -9.62 7.10
CA ALA A 150 -24.53 -9.83 8.40
C ALA A 150 -25.52 -9.77 9.56
N PHE A 151 -26.57 -8.94 9.44
CA PHE A 151 -27.50 -8.64 10.53
C PHE A 151 -28.95 -8.61 10.04
N THR A 152 -29.87 -8.86 10.96
CA THR A 152 -31.29 -8.57 10.77
C THR A 152 -31.58 -7.07 10.92
N ALA A 153 -32.74 -6.61 10.45
CA ALA A 153 -33.15 -5.21 10.61
C ALA A 153 -33.24 -4.79 12.09
N ASP A 154 -33.86 -5.63 12.93
CA ASP A 154 -33.99 -5.40 14.37
C ASP A 154 -32.64 -5.34 15.10
N GLU A 155 -31.66 -6.14 14.66
CA GLU A 155 -30.29 -6.03 15.19
C GLU A 155 -29.63 -4.71 14.82
N ARG A 156 -29.77 -4.24 13.57
CA ARG A 156 -29.22 -2.94 13.15
C ARG A 156 -29.88 -1.79 13.91
N ASP A 157 -31.20 -1.82 14.08
CA ASP A 157 -31.92 -0.75 14.78
C ASP A 157 -31.47 -0.59 16.24
N ARG A 158 -31.04 -1.68 16.89
CA ARG A 158 -30.52 -1.66 18.27
C ARG A 158 -29.06 -1.23 18.40
N MET A 159 -28.29 -1.23 17.31
CA MET A 159 -26.87 -0.90 17.34
C MET A 159 -26.66 0.62 17.25
N PRO A 160 -26.00 1.26 18.25
CA PRO A 160 -25.71 2.70 18.25
C PRO A 160 -25.07 3.21 16.96
N PHE A 161 -24.13 2.45 16.39
CA PHE A 161 -23.49 2.82 15.13
C PHE A 161 -24.52 3.06 14.02
N TYR A 162 -25.53 2.20 13.92
CA TYR A 162 -26.51 2.25 12.85
C TYR A 162 -27.52 3.37 13.03
N HIS A 163 -28.12 3.55 14.22
CA HIS A 163 -29.16 4.57 14.37
C HIS A 163 -28.62 5.98 14.69
N GLU A 164 -27.44 6.12 15.32
CA GLU A 164 -26.88 7.43 15.67
C GLU A 164 -26.03 8.03 14.53
N VAL A 165 -25.42 7.18 13.70
CA VAL A 165 -24.53 7.60 12.59
C VAL A 165 -25.13 7.25 11.24
N ILE A 166 -25.30 5.96 10.93
CA ILE A 166 -25.64 5.51 9.57
C ILE A 166 -27.01 6.05 9.11
N ALA A 167 -28.05 5.85 9.91
CA ALA A 167 -29.40 6.32 9.61
C ALA A 167 -29.50 7.85 9.58
N ARG A 168 -28.77 8.54 10.46
CA ARG A 168 -28.72 10.01 10.53
C ARG A 168 -28.20 10.63 9.23
N HIS A 169 -27.25 9.96 8.58
CA HIS A 169 -26.68 10.40 7.31
C HIS A 169 -27.44 9.86 6.09
N GLY A 170 -28.59 9.22 6.29
CA GLY A 170 -29.43 8.70 5.19
C GLY A 170 -28.83 7.49 4.48
N ILE A 171 -27.84 6.84 5.09
CA ILE A 171 -27.25 5.61 4.58
C ILE A 171 -28.18 4.45 4.93
N HIS A 172 -28.60 3.69 3.92
CA HIS A 172 -29.53 2.57 4.10
C HIS A 172 -28.87 1.21 3.93
N SER A 173 -27.61 1.16 3.48
CA SER A 173 -26.83 -0.08 3.38
C SER A 173 -25.35 0.23 3.57
N ILE A 174 -24.67 -0.65 4.31
CA ILE A 174 -23.24 -0.65 4.54
C ILE A 174 -22.62 -1.91 3.95
N GLY A 175 -21.70 -1.73 3.01
CA GLY A 175 -20.84 -2.78 2.51
C GLY A 175 -19.50 -2.74 3.22
N LEU A 176 -18.91 -3.91 3.50
CA LEU A 176 -17.58 -4.01 4.09
C LEU A 176 -16.72 -4.95 3.28
N SER A 177 -15.49 -4.56 3.02
CA SER A 177 -14.43 -5.43 2.52
C SER A 177 -13.21 -5.36 3.43
N VAL A 178 -12.63 -6.51 3.79
CA VAL A 178 -11.50 -6.59 4.71
C VAL A 178 -10.23 -7.07 4.02
N LEU A 179 -9.12 -6.39 4.31
CA LEU A 179 -7.80 -6.79 3.85
C LEU A 179 -7.24 -7.83 4.82
N LYS A 180 -6.95 -9.02 4.29
CA LYS A 180 -6.32 -10.10 5.05
C LYS A 180 -4.87 -10.29 4.62
N LEU A 181 -3.99 -10.46 5.58
CA LEU A 181 -2.60 -10.81 5.39
C LEU A 181 -2.25 -11.98 6.31
N HIS A 182 -1.80 -13.10 5.72
CA HIS A 182 -1.52 -14.35 6.45
C HIS A 182 -2.69 -14.83 7.34
N GLY A 183 -3.93 -14.60 6.91
CA GLY A 183 -5.14 -14.98 7.65
C GLY A 183 -5.59 -13.97 8.72
N ALA A 184 -4.74 -13.01 9.09
CA ALA A 184 -5.11 -11.91 9.98
C ALA A 184 -5.77 -10.77 9.19
N THR A 185 -6.77 -10.13 9.77
CA THR A 185 -7.40 -8.95 9.18
C THR A 185 -6.60 -7.71 9.58
N ILE A 186 -5.99 -7.04 8.59
CA ILE A 186 -5.09 -5.89 8.82
C ILE A 186 -5.69 -4.56 8.39
N GLY A 187 -6.84 -4.56 7.73
CA GLY A 187 -7.49 -3.33 7.26
C GLY A 187 -8.91 -3.58 6.76
N CYS A 188 -9.63 -2.48 6.53
CA CYS A 188 -11.02 -2.51 6.08
C CYS A 188 -11.35 -1.34 5.17
N ALA A 189 -12.32 -1.56 4.29
CA ALA A 189 -12.98 -0.56 3.46
C ALA A 189 -14.49 -0.68 3.66
N TYR A 190 -15.09 0.35 4.24
CA TYR A 190 -16.52 0.51 4.47
C TYR A 190 -17.11 1.36 3.34
N PHE A 191 -18.22 0.90 2.80
CA PHE A 191 -18.98 1.53 1.73
C PHE A 191 -20.37 1.84 2.26
N GLY A 192 -20.84 3.08 2.11
CA GLY A 192 -22.22 3.46 2.40
C GLY A 192 -23.00 3.69 1.11
N ARG A 193 -24.27 3.31 1.09
CA ARG A 193 -25.20 3.61 -0.01
C ARG A 193 -26.39 4.42 0.49
N MET A 194 -26.73 5.47 -0.25
CA MET A 194 -27.80 6.42 0.02
C MET A 194 -28.91 6.33 -1.03
N GLY A 195 -30.10 6.85 -0.69
CA GLY A 195 -31.21 6.94 -1.65
C GLY A 195 -31.99 5.64 -1.83
N ARG A 196 -32.28 5.27 -3.09
CA ARG A 196 -33.20 4.16 -3.45
C ARG A 196 -32.50 2.96 -4.12
N GLY A 197 -31.19 2.82 -3.96
CA GLY A 197 -30.45 1.67 -4.48
C GLY A 197 -30.80 0.38 -3.75
N ALA A 198 -30.58 -0.77 -4.38
CA ALA A 198 -30.58 -2.05 -3.66
C ALA A 198 -29.45 -2.04 -2.61
N PRO A 199 -29.56 -2.82 -1.51
CA PRO A 199 -28.43 -3.08 -0.63
C PRO A 199 -27.21 -3.59 -1.38
N PHE A 200 -26.01 -3.44 -0.80
CA PHE A 200 -24.82 -4.08 -1.35
C PHE A 200 -24.98 -5.61 -1.36
N GLY A 201 -24.36 -6.27 -2.34
CA GLY A 201 -24.27 -7.73 -2.44
C GLY A 201 -22.93 -8.18 -3.02
N ASP A 202 -22.98 -9.14 -3.95
CA ASP A 202 -21.81 -9.81 -4.54
C ASP A 202 -20.82 -8.85 -5.24
N GLU A 203 -21.23 -7.62 -5.57
CA GLU A 203 -20.32 -6.62 -6.13
C GLU A 203 -19.12 -6.31 -5.20
N LEU A 204 -19.30 -6.44 -3.89
CA LEU A 204 -18.22 -6.23 -2.92
C LEU A 204 -17.10 -7.27 -3.07
N ALA A 205 -17.42 -8.51 -3.47
CA ALA A 205 -16.42 -9.55 -3.67
C ALA A 205 -15.44 -9.21 -4.81
N GLN A 206 -15.86 -8.36 -5.75
CA GLN A 206 -15.01 -7.91 -6.87
C GLN A 206 -13.85 -7.03 -6.40
N LEU A 207 -13.96 -6.42 -5.21
CA LEU A 207 -12.91 -5.59 -4.61
C LEU A 207 -11.79 -6.41 -3.96
N LEU A 208 -12.06 -7.66 -3.55
CA LEU A 208 -11.11 -8.44 -2.76
C LEU A 208 -9.71 -8.53 -3.40
N PRO A 209 -9.57 -8.81 -4.71
CA PRO A 209 -8.27 -8.83 -5.36
C PRO A 209 -7.59 -7.45 -5.45
N ALA A 210 -8.37 -6.37 -5.36
CA ALA A 210 -7.90 -4.99 -5.44
C ALA A 210 -7.50 -4.40 -4.08
N LEU A 211 -7.96 -4.96 -2.95
CA LEU A 211 -7.68 -4.41 -1.61
C LEU A 211 -6.17 -4.24 -1.31
N PRO A 212 -5.28 -5.19 -1.64
CA PRO A 212 -3.84 -4.98 -1.42
C PRO A 212 -3.29 -3.81 -2.23
N ILE A 213 -3.79 -3.60 -3.46
CA ILE A 213 -3.37 -2.49 -4.33
C ILE A 213 -3.84 -1.16 -3.74
N LEU A 214 -5.08 -1.10 -3.24
CA LEU A 214 -5.60 0.10 -2.57
C LEU A 214 -4.80 0.45 -1.30
N ALA A 215 -4.44 -0.56 -0.51
CA ALA A 215 -3.66 -0.36 0.71
C ALA A 215 -2.22 0.09 0.41
N LEU A 216 -1.58 -0.49 -0.61
CA LEU A 216 -0.23 -0.11 -1.02
C LEU A 216 -0.19 1.22 -1.76
N GLY A 217 -1.17 1.52 -2.61
CA GLY A 217 -1.14 2.70 -3.46
C GLY A 217 -1.12 4.00 -2.67
N LYS A 218 -1.96 4.14 -1.64
CA LYS A 218 -1.89 5.28 -0.69
C LYS A 218 -0.48 5.42 -0.11
N ARG A 219 0.08 4.31 0.39
CA ARG A 219 1.42 4.30 1.00
C ARG A 219 2.51 4.66 -0.01
N LEU A 220 2.43 4.24 -1.26
CA LEU A 220 3.42 4.59 -2.29
C LEU A 220 3.47 6.09 -2.56
N TYR A 221 2.33 6.78 -2.50
CA TYR A 221 2.24 8.23 -2.69
C TYR A 221 2.54 9.03 -1.41
N GLU A 222 2.35 8.44 -0.24
CA GLU A 222 2.78 9.01 1.06
C GLU A 222 4.24 8.73 1.38
N MET A 223 4.80 7.67 0.80
CA MET A 223 6.21 7.38 0.91
C MET A 223 6.97 8.55 0.29
N PRO A 224 7.98 9.10 0.98
CA PRO A 224 8.97 9.90 0.30
C PRO A 224 9.63 8.95 -0.70
N ILE A 225 9.15 8.94 -1.95
CA ILE A 225 9.87 8.34 -3.05
C ILE A 225 11.11 9.22 -3.19
N GLN A 226 12.16 8.88 -2.43
CA GLN A 226 13.51 9.14 -2.90
C GLN A 226 13.60 8.29 -4.15
N VAL A 227 13.29 8.89 -5.30
CA VAL A 227 13.73 8.32 -6.56
C VAL A 227 15.24 8.24 -6.37
N ALA A 228 15.76 7.03 -6.21
CA ALA A 228 17.18 6.80 -6.10
C ALA A 228 17.81 7.45 -7.34
N GLY A 229 18.40 8.64 -7.15
CA GLY A 229 19.01 9.40 -8.22
C GLY A 229 18.09 10.24 -9.13
N ALA A 230 16.87 10.66 -8.75
CA ALA A 230 16.28 11.83 -9.45
C ALA A 230 16.99 13.10 -8.97
N GLU A 231 18.07 13.40 -9.68
CA GLU A 231 18.83 14.66 -9.77
C GLU A 231 18.49 15.74 -8.72
N LEU A 232 18.92 15.54 -7.47
CA LEU A 232 19.06 16.61 -6.47
C LEU A 232 19.95 17.75 -6.96
N PHE A 233 20.79 17.46 -7.95
CA PHE A 233 21.69 18.39 -8.61
C PHE A 233 21.52 18.22 -10.11
N ALA A 234 21.11 19.30 -10.78
CA ALA A 234 20.97 19.35 -12.23
C ALA A 234 21.87 20.48 -12.76
N PRO A 235 23.04 20.17 -13.37
CA PRO A 235 23.59 18.85 -13.64
C PRO A 235 24.12 18.12 -12.37
N PRO A 236 24.39 16.80 -12.46
CA PRO A 236 24.97 16.03 -11.35
C PRO A 236 26.27 16.61 -10.80
N LEU A 237 26.54 16.33 -9.52
CA LEU A 237 27.82 16.67 -8.90
C LEU A 237 28.93 15.75 -9.38
N THR A 238 30.06 16.35 -9.70
CA THR A 238 31.34 15.65 -9.91
C THR A 238 31.83 15.04 -8.60
N GLU A 239 32.74 14.05 -8.67
CA GLU A 239 33.32 13.41 -7.47
C GLU A 239 33.91 14.43 -6.49
N ARG A 240 34.60 15.46 -7.00
CA ARG A 240 35.18 16.52 -6.16
C ARG A 240 34.14 17.40 -5.49
N GLU A 241 33.04 17.69 -6.19
CA GLU A 241 31.91 18.41 -5.60
C GLU A 241 31.19 17.57 -4.54
N GLN A 242 31.13 16.25 -4.70
CA GLN A 242 30.59 15.33 -3.69
C GLN A 242 31.46 15.31 -2.43
N ASP A 243 32.79 15.25 -2.57
CA ASP A 243 33.73 15.33 -1.44
C ASP A 243 33.60 16.66 -0.68
N VAL A 244 33.46 17.77 -1.42
CA VAL A 244 33.23 19.09 -0.82
C VAL A 244 31.89 19.11 -0.07
N LEU A 245 30.81 18.65 -0.69
CA LEU A 245 29.48 18.58 -0.07
C LEU A 245 29.46 17.72 1.21
N TRP A 246 30.19 16.60 1.20
CA TRP A 246 30.35 15.72 2.35
C TRP A 246 30.97 16.42 3.56
N HIS A 247 31.93 17.31 3.35
CA HIS A 247 32.52 18.10 4.41
C HIS A 247 31.66 19.32 4.79
N LEU A 248 30.97 19.94 3.82
CA LEU A 248 30.04 21.05 4.08
C LEU A 248 28.89 20.64 5.02
N THR A 249 28.30 19.47 4.78
CA THR A 249 27.23 18.90 5.63
C THR A 249 27.66 18.62 7.06
N ARG A 250 28.97 18.56 7.33
CA ARG A 250 29.58 18.40 8.65
C ARG A 250 30.04 19.71 9.28
N GLY A 251 29.65 20.85 8.70
CA GLY A 251 30.00 22.17 9.20
C GLY A 251 31.46 22.59 8.93
N ALA A 252 32.21 21.88 8.08
CA ALA A 252 33.61 22.21 7.83
C ALA A 252 33.78 23.53 7.06
N THR A 253 34.63 24.44 7.52
CA THR A 253 34.94 25.69 6.80
C THR A 253 35.70 25.43 5.50
N ASN A 254 35.65 26.36 4.54
CA ASN A 254 36.37 26.18 3.26
C ASN A 254 37.87 25.96 3.45
N ALA A 255 38.47 26.60 4.47
CA ALA A 255 39.88 26.37 4.84
C ALA A 255 40.13 24.95 5.36
N HIS A 256 39.20 24.39 6.13
CA HIS A 256 39.30 23.02 6.62
C HIS A 256 39.15 22.00 5.49
N ILE A 257 38.20 22.23 4.58
CA ILE A 257 37.97 21.39 3.39
C ILE A 257 39.19 21.42 2.48
N ALA A 258 39.73 22.60 2.22
CA ALA A 258 40.93 22.81 1.41
C ALA A 258 42.11 21.98 1.93
N ARG A 259 42.35 22.03 3.24
CA ARG A 259 43.40 21.24 3.90
C ARG A 259 43.16 19.73 3.79
N ARG A 260 41.91 19.26 3.89
CA ARG A 260 41.59 17.83 3.79
C ARG A 260 41.69 17.30 2.36
N LEU A 261 41.30 18.09 1.37
CA LEU A 261 41.26 17.67 -0.03
C LEU A 261 42.54 18.03 -0.81
N GLY A 262 43.54 18.62 -0.14
CA GLY A 262 44.80 19.02 -0.76
C GLY A 262 44.65 20.12 -1.82
N THR A 263 43.74 21.06 -1.59
CA THR A 263 43.42 22.15 -2.54
C THR A 263 43.42 23.52 -1.85
N SER A 264 43.19 24.61 -2.60
CA SER A 264 43.14 25.96 -2.04
C SER A 264 41.74 26.32 -1.51
N PRO A 265 41.62 27.18 -0.48
CA PRO A 265 40.32 27.68 -0.01
C PRO A 265 39.49 28.38 -1.11
N SER A 266 40.17 29.02 -2.07
CA SER A 266 39.54 29.65 -3.23
C SER A 266 38.91 28.60 -4.17
N THR A 267 39.62 27.50 -4.42
CA THR A 267 39.12 26.37 -5.21
C THR A 267 37.91 25.72 -4.56
N VAL A 268 37.90 25.60 -3.22
CA VAL A 268 36.73 25.10 -2.49
C VAL A 268 35.56 26.08 -2.63
N LYS A 269 35.79 27.39 -2.49
CA LYS A 269 34.75 28.41 -2.67
C LYS A 269 34.07 28.29 -4.04
N ASN A 270 34.85 28.13 -5.10
CA ASN A 270 34.32 27.95 -6.47
C ASN A 270 33.49 26.67 -6.60
N GLN A 271 33.95 25.56 -6.01
CA GLN A 271 33.18 24.31 -5.97
C GLN A 271 31.88 24.47 -5.18
N VAL A 272 31.88 25.19 -4.05
CA VAL A 272 30.64 25.50 -3.31
C VAL A 272 29.66 26.29 -4.19
N SER A 273 30.12 27.32 -4.89
CA SER A 273 29.27 28.09 -5.80
C SER A 273 28.70 27.24 -6.94
N SER A 274 29.49 26.33 -7.50
CA SER A 274 29.02 25.36 -8.50
C SER A 274 27.94 24.44 -7.92
N ILE A 275 28.16 23.89 -6.73
CA ILE A 275 27.19 23.02 -6.04
C ILE A 275 25.89 23.77 -5.74
N LEU A 276 25.96 25.01 -5.25
CA LEU A 276 24.79 25.86 -4.99
C LEU A 276 23.96 26.08 -6.26
N SER A 277 24.62 26.39 -7.38
CA SER A 277 23.98 26.55 -8.69
C SER A 277 23.30 25.26 -9.16
N LYS A 278 24.01 24.13 -9.08
CA LYS A 278 23.47 22.81 -9.46
C LYS A 278 22.30 22.37 -8.56
N ALA A 279 22.30 22.80 -7.30
CA ALA A 279 21.24 22.52 -6.33
C ALA A 279 20.06 23.50 -6.41
N GLY A 280 20.18 24.59 -7.15
CA GLY A 280 19.15 25.64 -7.23
C GLY A 280 18.92 26.39 -5.92
N VAL A 281 19.95 26.56 -5.08
CA VAL A 281 19.85 27.27 -3.80
C VAL A 281 20.84 28.41 -3.69
N GLU A 282 20.49 29.40 -2.86
CA GLU A 282 21.21 30.68 -2.84
C GLU A 282 22.33 30.69 -1.79
N ASN A 283 22.20 29.86 -0.74
CA ASN A 283 23.15 29.88 0.35
C ASN A 283 23.53 28.49 0.89
N ARG A 284 24.64 28.50 1.62
CA ARG A 284 25.26 27.30 2.21
C ARG A 284 24.34 26.59 3.20
N THR A 285 23.52 27.33 3.93
CA THR A 285 22.62 26.75 4.94
C THR A 285 21.52 25.95 4.26
N GLU A 286 20.90 26.48 3.22
CA GLU A 286 19.94 25.77 2.37
C GLU A 286 20.55 24.51 1.76
N LEU A 287 21.77 24.61 1.23
CA LEU A 287 22.49 23.46 0.66
C LEU A 287 22.72 22.35 1.70
N VAL A 288 23.17 22.71 2.90
CA VAL A 288 23.41 21.74 3.98
C VAL A 288 22.08 21.12 4.45
N TYR A 289 21.02 21.92 4.55
CA TYR A 289 19.69 21.44 4.90
C TYR A 289 19.17 20.41 3.88
N LEU A 290 19.25 20.73 2.59
CA LEU A 290 18.84 19.83 1.49
C LEU A 290 19.64 18.52 1.49
N ALA A 291 20.97 18.60 1.63
CA ALA A 291 21.85 17.43 1.61
C ALA A 291 21.69 16.54 2.86
N THR A 292 21.36 17.13 4.03
CA THR A 292 21.21 16.39 5.29
C THR A 292 19.87 15.66 5.39
N ARG A 293 18.77 16.26 4.89
CA ARG A 293 17.48 15.54 4.76
C ARG A 293 17.59 14.32 3.86
N SER A 294 18.37 14.42 2.80
CA SER A 294 18.54 13.35 1.82
C SER A 294 19.38 12.19 2.38
N SER A 295 20.39 12.50 3.20
CA SER A 295 21.32 11.51 3.78
C SER A 295 20.87 10.88 5.11
N ALA A 296 19.87 11.45 5.79
CA ALA A 296 19.28 10.87 7.00
C ALA A 296 18.47 9.57 6.76
N GLN A 297 18.31 9.13 5.51
CA GLN A 297 17.49 7.96 5.14
C GLN A 297 18.23 6.91 4.28
N ALA A 298 19.55 7.02 4.11
CA ALA A 298 20.34 5.95 3.50
C ALA A 298 20.85 4.97 4.59
N PRO A 299 20.62 3.65 4.48
CA PRO A 299 21.21 2.69 5.42
C PRO A 299 22.73 2.75 5.29
N ARG A 300 23.40 2.97 6.43
CA ARG A 300 24.86 2.94 6.51
C ARG A 300 25.34 1.51 6.20
N ALA A 301 25.93 1.30 5.02
CA ALA A 301 26.85 0.20 4.82
C ALA A 301 28.08 0.48 5.70
N ARG A 302 28.18 -0.21 6.83
CA ARG A 302 29.41 -0.25 7.63
C ARG A 302 30.30 -1.35 7.03
N SER A 303 31.52 -0.96 6.66
CA SER A 303 32.67 -1.85 6.51
C SER A 303 33.23 -2.22 7.88
#